data_AF-A0A5E4R967-F1
#
_entry.id   AF-A0A5E4R967-F1
#
_cell.length_a   1.000
_cell.length_b   1.000
_cell.length_c   1.000
_cell.angle_alpha   90.00
_cell.angle_beta   90.00
_cell.angle_gamma   90.00
#
_symmetry.space_group_name_H-M   'P 1'
#
loop_
_entity.id
_entity.type
_entity.pdbx_description
1 polymer ?
#
loop_
_entity_poly.entity_id
_entity_poly.type
_entity_poly.pdbx_seq_one_letter_code
_entity_poly.pdbx_strand_id
1 'polypeptide(L)'
;MAVLGTTKEGPLIQHMWEQEKNHRKKFEELISKYRVRPTVMTPLWNVAGFALGAGTALLGKEAAMACTVAVETVIVEHYNDQLRILMEDPNIDREILETITKFRDEEQEHHDTGIDHGAEQAPFYKALSEVIKTGCKVAISISKKI
;
A
#
# COMPACT_ATOMS: atom_id res chain seq x y z
N MET A 1 3.93 8.02 -12.91
CA MET A 1 4.28 9.16 -13.81
C MET A 1 4.75 8.75 -15.20
N ALA A 2 5.75 7.88 -15.37
CA ALA A 2 6.31 7.62 -16.72
C ALA A 2 5.36 6.91 -17.71
N VAL A 3 4.51 5.99 -17.25
CA VAL A 3 3.61 5.21 -18.12
C VAL A 3 2.23 5.86 -18.23
N LEU A 4 1.55 6.06 -17.09
CA LEU A 4 0.19 6.60 -17.07
C LEU A 4 0.11 8.11 -16.77
N GLY A 5 1.23 8.80 -16.53
CA GLY A 5 1.20 10.19 -16.05
C GLY A 5 0.73 11.21 -17.06
N THR A 6 0.81 10.92 -18.36
CA THR A 6 0.26 11.78 -19.43
C THR A 6 -1.19 11.43 -19.79
N THR A 7 -1.78 10.44 -19.13
CA THR A 7 -3.18 10.06 -19.34
C THR A 7 -4.11 10.89 -18.45
N LYS A 8 -5.43 10.74 -18.65
CA LYS A 8 -6.44 11.39 -17.81
C LYS A 8 -6.34 11.03 -16.32
N GLU A 9 -5.77 9.86 -16.00
CA GLU A 9 -5.57 9.40 -14.61
C GLU A 9 -4.27 9.94 -14.00
N GLY A 10 -3.44 10.65 -14.76
CA GLY A 10 -2.16 11.19 -14.31
C GLY A 10 -2.25 12.05 -13.04
N PRO A 11 -3.16 13.03 -12.96
CA PRO A 11 -3.35 13.83 -11.74
C PRO A 11 -3.77 13.00 -10.53
N LEU A 12 -4.65 12.01 -10.72
CA LEU A 12 -5.11 11.11 -9.67
C LEU A 12 -3.95 10.25 -9.12
N ILE A 13 -3.19 9.63 -10.02
CA ILE A 13 -2.01 8.82 -9.67
C ILE A 13 -0.97 9.69 -8.96
N GLN A 14 -0.81 10.96 -9.38
CA GLN A 14 0.09 11.89 -8.70
C GLN A 14 -0.41 12.21 -7.28
N HIS A 15 -1.72 12.40 -7.08
CA HIS A 15 -2.29 12.66 -5.77
C HIS A 15 -2.01 11.52 -4.78
N MET A 16 -2.36 10.28 -5.16
CA MET A 16 -2.07 9.09 -4.34
C MET A 16 -0.56 8.96 -4.07
N TRP A 17 0.29 9.22 -5.07
CA TRP A 17 1.74 9.20 -4.89
C TRP A 17 2.26 10.26 -3.90
N GLU A 18 1.64 11.44 -3.82
CA GLU A 18 1.99 12.42 -2.79
C GLU A 18 1.62 11.93 -1.38
N GLN A 19 0.47 11.26 -1.23
CA GLN A 19 0.07 10.65 0.04
C GLN A 19 1.08 9.56 0.47
N GLU A 20 1.41 8.63 -0.42
CA GLU A 20 2.40 7.56 -0.17
C GLU A 20 3.77 8.10 0.28
N LYS A 21 4.24 9.19 -0.33
CA LYS A 21 5.50 9.83 0.08
C LYS A 21 5.42 10.38 1.51
N ASN A 22 4.28 10.95 1.89
CA ASN A 22 4.05 11.44 3.24
C ASN A 22 3.98 10.28 4.24
N HIS A 23 3.32 9.18 3.88
CA HIS A 23 3.28 7.97 4.71
C HIS A 23 4.67 7.41 4.95
N ARG A 24 5.44 7.20 3.86
CA ARG A 24 6.80 6.71 3.94
C ARG A 24 7.67 7.60 4.81
N LYS A 25 7.62 8.91 4.62
CA LYS A 25 8.39 9.88 5.43
C LYS A 25 8.04 9.74 6.91
N LYS A 26 6.75 9.68 7.24
CA LYS A 26 6.31 9.52 8.63
C LYS A 26 6.78 8.21 9.23
N PHE A 27 6.72 7.10 8.49
CA PHE A 27 7.23 5.81 8.99
C PHE A 27 8.75 5.81 9.16
N GLU A 28 9.52 6.45 8.28
CA GLU A 28 10.98 6.61 8.46
C GLU A 28 11.30 7.39 9.74
N GLU A 29 10.55 8.46 10.03
CA GLU A 29 10.66 9.22 11.28
C GLU A 29 10.33 8.33 12.50
N LEU A 30 9.23 7.56 12.44
CA LEU A 30 8.81 6.67 13.53
C LEU A 30 9.83 5.54 13.75
N ILE A 31 10.31 4.89 12.69
CA ILE A 31 11.35 3.85 12.77
C ILE A 31 12.58 4.38 13.51
N SER A 32 13.03 5.59 13.17
CA SER A 32 14.16 6.24 13.85
C SER A 32 13.83 6.58 15.30
N LYS A 33 12.65 7.17 15.58
CA LYS A 33 12.20 7.58 16.91
C LYS A 33 12.13 6.40 17.88
N TYR A 34 11.52 5.30 17.46
CA TYR A 34 11.35 4.09 18.28
C TYR A 34 12.52 3.11 18.17
N ARG A 35 13.55 3.44 17.39
CA ARG A 35 14.75 2.61 17.15
C ARG A 35 14.40 1.19 16.69
N VAL A 36 13.36 1.08 15.85
CA VAL A 36 12.93 -0.18 15.27
C VAL A 36 13.94 -0.58 14.21
N ARG A 37 14.37 -1.84 14.21
CA ARG A 37 15.21 -2.38 13.12
C ARG A 37 14.32 -2.62 11.89
N PRO A 38 14.56 -1.97 10.75
CA PRO A 38 13.83 -2.27 9.52
C PRO A 38 14.12 -3.70 9.05
N THR A 39 13.24 -4.24 8.21
CA THR A 39 13.48 -5.54 7.59
C THR A 39 14.72 -5.51 6.70
N VAL A 40 15.52 -6.58 6.73
CA VAL A 40 16.67 -6.72 5.81
C VAL A 40 16.25 -6.88 4.35
N MET A 41 14.97 -7.18 4.12
CA MET A 41 14.41 -7.44 2.80
C MET A 41 14.00 -6.17 2.04
N THR A 42 14.12 -4.98 2.65
CA THR A 42 13.73 -3.70 2.03
C THR A 42 14.28 -3.50 0.61
N PRO A 43 15.57 -3.79 0.29
CA PRO A 43 16.07 -3.63 -1.07
C PRO A 43 15.34 -4.52 -2.09
N LEU A 44 14.99 -5.75 -1.70
CA LEU A 44 14.25 -6.67 -2.55
C LEU A 44 12.81 -6.19 -2.78
N TRP A 45 12.13 -5.77 -1.71
CA TRP A 45 10.76 -5.28 -1.79
C TRP A 45 10.62 -3.99 -2.58
N ASN A 46 11.62 -3.10 -2.54
CA ASN A 46 11.65 -1.90 -3.38
C ASN A 46 11.67 -2.27 -4.87
N VAL A 47 12.50 -3.24 -5.26
CA VAL A 47 12.56 -3.72 -6.65
C VAL A 47 11.27 -4.41 -7.05
N ALA A 48 10.74 -5.29 -6.19
CA ALA A 48 9.51 -6.03 -6.44
C ALA A 48 8.30 -5.11 -6.58
N GLY A 49 8.13 -4.13 -5.68
CA GLY A 49 7.04 -3.15 -5.73
C GLY A 49 7.11 -2.28 -6.98
N PHE A 50 8.30 -1.80 -7.36
CA PHE A 50 8.49 -1.06 -8.60
C PHE A 50 8.15 -1.90 -9.83
N ALA A 51 8.65 -3.13 -9.91
CA ALA A 51 8.39 -4.02 -11.03
C ALA A 51 6.91 -4.36 -11.16
N LEU A 52 6.22 -4.60 -10.04
CA LEU A 52 4.78 -4.85 -10.01
C LEU A 52 4.00 -3.64 -10.52
N GLY A 53 4.23 -2.45 -9.96
CA GLY A 53 3.52 -1.23 -10.36
C GLY A 53 3.82 -0.81 -11.80
N ALA A 54 5.07 -0.91 -12.25
CA ALA A 54 5.42 -0.62 -13.64
C ALA A 54 4.81 -1.66 -14.60
N GLY A 55 4.86 -2.94 -14.24
CA GLY A 55 4.29 -4.03 -15.04
C GLY A 55 2.79 -3.88 -15.23
N THR A 56 2.04 -3.61 -14.17
CA THR A 56 0.58 -3.40 -14.26
C THR A 56 0.23 -2.11 -15.00
N ALA A 57 1.00 -1.03 -14.81
CA ALA A 57 0.82 0.20 -15.59
C ALA A 57 1.01 0.00 -17.10
N LEU A 58 1.98 -0.84 -17.51
CA LEU A 58 2.21 -1.18 -18.92
C LEU A 58 1.06 -2.00 -19.52
N LEU A 59 0.31 -2.74 -18.70
CA LEU A 59 -0.87 -3.50 -19.11
C LEU A 59 -2.14 -2.63 -19.24
N GLY A 60 -2.08 -1.37 -18.81
CA GLY A 60 -3.17 -0.40 -18.93
C GLY A 60 -3.66 0.12 -17.59
N LYS A 61 -4.60 1.07 -17.65
CA LYS A 61 -5.10 1.76 -16.44
C LYS A 61 -5.88 0.81 -15.55
N GLU A 62 -6.70 -0.08 -16.12
CA GLU A 62 -7.53 -1.02 -15.36
C GLU A 62 -6.64 -1.99 -14.58
N ALA A 63 -5.56 -2.49 -15.19
CA ALA A 63 -4.59 -3.36 -14.52
C ALA A 63 -3.81 -2.64 -13.42
N ALA A 64 -3.43 -1.37 -13.64
CA ALA A 64 -2.81 -0.55 -12.61
C ALA A 64 -3.75 -0.32 -11.41
N MET A 65 -5.02 0.01 -11.68
CA MET A 65 -6.03 0.18 -10.62
C MET A 65 -6.34 -1.13 -9.90
N ALA A 66 -6.38 -2.26 -10.62
CA ALA A 66 -6.49 -3.58 -10.01
C ALA A 66 -5.32 -3.90 -9.08
N CYS A 67 -4.10 -3.50 -9.45
CA CYS A 67 -2.93 -3.61 -8.59
C CYS A 67 -3.10 -2.78 -7.32
N THR A 68 -3.49 -1.51 -7.44
CA THR A 68 -3.77 -0.62 -6.29
C THR A 68 -4.81 -1.25 -5.37
N VAL A 69 -5.99 -1.61 -5.89
CA VAL A 69 -7.05 -2.24 -5.10
C VAL A 69 -6.57 -3.49 -4.37
N ALA A 70 -5.81 -4.36 -5.06
CA ALA A 70 -5.31 -5.58 -4.47
C ALA A 70 -4.28 -5.33 -3.36
N VAL A 71 -3.36 -4.38 -3.55
CA VAL A 71 -2.38 -3.97 -2.52
C VAL A 71 -3.11 -3.35 -1.33
N GLU A 72 -3.97 -2.36 -1.58
CA GLU A 72 -4.64 -1.61 -0.50
C GLU A 72 -5.62 -2.45 0.30
N THR A 73 -6.25 -3.46 -0.31
CA THR A 73 -7.01 -4.45 0.47
C THR A 73 -6.15 -5.05 1.59
N VAL A 74 -4.91 -5.44 1.27
CA VAL A 74 -4.00 -6.07 2.23
C VAL A 74 -3.43 -5.07 3.22
N ILE A 75 -3.10 -3.86 2.77
CA ILE A 75 -2.55 -2.81 3.65
C ILE A 75 -3.61 -2.34 4.65
N VAL A 76 -4.86 -2.11 4.21
CA VAL A 76 -5.98 -1.77 5.10
C VAL A 76 -6.24 -2.88 6.12
N GLU A 77 -6.28 -4.16 5.69
CA GLU A 77 -6.37 -5.30 6.60
C GLU A 77 -5.21 -5.28 7.63
N HIS A 78 -3.99 -5.03 7.16
CA HIS A 78 -2.81 -5.00 8.02
C HIS A 78 -2.85 -3.86 9.05
N TYR A 79 -3.25 -2.66 8.66
CA TYR A 79 -3.40 -1.54 9.58
C TYR A 79 -4.53 -1.77 10.58
N ASN A 80 -5.66 -2.34 10.15
CA ASN A 80 -6.72 -2.73 11.08
C ASN A 80 -6.22 -3.71 12.15
N ASP A 81 -5.38 -4.68 11.78
CA ASP A 81 -4.75 -5.59 12.76
C ASP A 81 -3.81 -4.86 13.72
N GLN A 82 -3.03 -3.89 13.23
CA GLN A 82 -2.17 -3.07 14.11
C GLN A 82 -2.98 -2.22 15.08
N LEU A 83 -4.08 -1.60 14.61
CA LEU A 83 -4.98 -0.81 15.45
C LEU A 83 -5.61 -1.66 16.55
N ARG A 84 -6.05 -2.89 16.24
CA ARG A 84 -6.56 -3.84 17.25
C ARG A 84 -5.53 -4.10 18.35
N ILE A 85 -4.28 -4.40 17.97
CA ILE A 85 -3.19 -4.65 18.91
C ILE A 85 -2.91 -3.41 19.78
N LEU A 86 -2.89 -2.21 19.18
CA LEU A 86 -2.66 -0.96 19.91
C LEU A 86 -3.78 -0.67 20.92
N MET A 87 -5.04 -0.92 20.54
CA MET A 87 -6.20 -0.70 21.40
C MET A 87 -6.26 -1.64 22.61
N GLU A 88 -5.57 -2.78 22.57
CA GLU A 88 -5.44 -3.69 23.70
C GLU A 88 -4.36 -3.23 24.71
N ASP A 89 -3.49 -2.28 24.35
CA ASP A 89 -2.43 -1.77 25.23
C ASP A 89 -2.98 -0.71 26.21
N PRO A 90 -2.90 -0.93 27.53
CA PRO A 90 -3.32 0.07 28.52
C PRO A 90 -2.48 1.36 28.49
N ASN A 91 -1.28 1.33 27.91
CA ASN A 91 -0.40 2.49 27.73
C ASN A 91 -0.26 2.89 26.26
N ILE A 92 -1.37 2.80 25.52
CA ILE A 92 -1.43 3.09 24.09
C ILE A 92 -0.70 4.37 23.67
N ASP A 93 0.17 4.24 22.66
CA ASP A 93 0.80 5.38 22.02
C ASP A 93 -0.21 6.06 21.08
N ARG A 94 -0.73 7.20 21.52
CA ARG A 94 -1.73 7.97 20.78
C ARG A 94 -1.21 8.48 19.44
N GLU A 95 0.08 8.83 19.34
CA GLU A 95 0.65 9.32 18.08
C GLU A 95 0.65 8.20 17.03
N ILE A 96 1.04 6.98 17.43
CA ILE A 96 1.03 5.82 16.53
C ILE A 96 -0.41 5.46 16.15
N LEU A 97 -1.34 5.44 17.12
CA LEU A 97 -2.74 5.14 16.87
C LEU A 97 -3.35 6.10 15.83
N GLU A 98 -3.18 7.41 16.04
CA GLU A 98 -3.70 8.44 15.13
C GLU A 98 -3.05 8.35 13.75
N THR A 99 -1.73 8.11 13.69
CA THR A 99 -1.01 7.95 12.43
C THR A 99 -1.52 6.75 11.63
N ILE A 100 -1.62 5.57 12.25
CA ILE A 100 -2.09 4.36 11.56
C ILE A 100 -3.57 4.48 11.18
N THR A 101 -4.39 5.09 12.03
CA THR A 101 -5.81 5.34 11.71
C THR A 101 -5.94 6.20 10.46
N LYS A 102 -5.20 7.31 10.41
CA LYS A 102 -5.19 8.20 9.25
C LYS A 102 -4.75 7.46 7.98
N PHE A 103 -3.64 6.74 8.04
CA PHE A 103 -3.12 6.06 6.86
C PHE A 103 -4.06 4.94 6.40
N ARG A 104 -4.68 4.20 7.32
CA ARG A 104 -5.73 3.23 6.99
C ARG A 104 -6.88 3.86 6.23
N ASP A 105 -7.36 5.02 6.67
CA ASP A 105 -8.46 5.73 5.99
C ASP A 105 -8.03 6.21 4.59
N GLU A 106 -6.81 6.72 4.43
CA GLU A 106 -6.24 7.13 3.14
C GLU A 106 -6.06 5.91 2.19
N GLU A 107 -5.61 4.76 2.68
CA GLU A 107 -5.53 3.54 1.83
C GLU A 107 -6.91 2.99 1.45
N GLN A 108 -7.91 3.16 2.32
CA GLN A 108 -9.28 2.80 1.96
C GLN A 108 -9.80 3.71 0.84
N GLU A 109 -9.48 5.01 0.88
CA GLU A 109 -9.79 5.94 -0.20
C GLU A 109 -9.07 5.56 -1.50
N HIS A 110 -7.79 5.17 -1.45
CA HIS A 110 -7.04 4.66 -2.60
C HIS A 110 -7.69 3.39 -3.19
N HIS A 111 -8.10 2.45 -2.33
CA HIS A 111 -8.82 1.25 -2.73
C HIS A 111 -10.12 1.61 -3.48
N ASP A 112 -10.97 2.43 -2.87
CA ASP A 112 -12.28 2.77 -3.43
C ASP A 112 -12.12 3.56 -4.75
N THR A 113 -11.14 4.47 -4.79
CA THR A 113 -10.74 5.16 -6.02
C THR A 113 -10.35 4.19 -7.13
N GLY A 114 -9.58 3.15 -6.81
CA GLY A 114 -9.19 2.14 -7.79
C GLY A 114 -10.38 1.36 -8.36
N ILE A 115 -11.37 1.03 -7.51
CA ILE A 115 -12.64 0.44 -7.96
C ILE A 115 -13.36 1.39 -8.92
N ASP A 116 -13.54 2.65 -8.55
CA ASP A 116 -14.23 3.67 -9.35
C ASP A 116 -13.54 3.95 -10.69
N HIS A 117 -12.20 3.80 -10.76
CA HIS A 117 -11.41 4.04 -11.97
C HIS A 117 -11.19 2.81 -12.84
N GLY A 118 -11.83 1.71 -12.47
CA GLY A 118 -12.03 0.57 -13.36
C GLY A 118 -11.16 -0.65 -13.06
N ALA A 119 -10.77 -0.85 -11.80
CA ALA A 119 -9.99 -2.01 -11.38
C ALA A 119 -10.64 -3.35 -11.79
N GLU A 120 -11.97 -3.49 -11.59
CA GLU A 120 -12.67 -4.75 -11.84
C GLU A 120 -12.79 -5.11 -13.33
N GLN A 121 -12.53 -4.15 -14.21
CA GLN A 121 -12.52 -4.31 -15.67
C GLN A 121 -11.16 -4.82 -16.17
N ALA A 122 -10.16 -4.97 -15.31
CA ALA A 122 -8.88 -5.54 -15.69
C ALA A 122 -9.04 -6.98 -16.20
N PRO A 123 -8.36 -7.36 -17.30
CA PRO A 123 -8.32 -8.75 -17.75
C PRO A 123 -7.83 -9.67 -16.64
N PHE A 124 -8.56 -10.76 -16.40
CA PHE A 124 -8.28 -11.72 -15.32
C PHE A 124 -8.21 -11.08 -13.91
N TYR A 125 -8.97 -10.01 -13.65
CA TYR A 125 -8.98 -9.25 -12.39
C TYR A 125 -8.87 -10.13 -11.14
N LYS A 126 -9.76 -11.13 -10.99
CA LYS A 126 -9.74 -12.01 -9.82
C LYS A 126 -8.40 -12.73 -9.63
N ALA A 127 -7.86 -13.31 -10.70
CA ALA A 127 -6.59 -14.03 -10.63
C ALA A 127 -5.42 -13.07 -10.33
N LEU A 128 -5.39 -11.92 -10.99
CA LEU A 128 -4.38 -10.88 -10.75
C LEU A 128 -4.42 -10.41 -9.28
N SER A 129 -5.61 -10.07 -8.79
CA SER A 129 -5.82 -9.60 -7.42
C SER A 129 -5.42 -10.63 -6.38
N GLU A 130 -5.79 -11.90 -6.54
CA GLU A 130 -5.42 -12.95 -5.59
C GLU A 130 -3.90 -13.19 -5.54
N VAL A 131 -3.22 -13.15 -6.70
CA VAL A 131 -1.76 -13.29 -6.76
C VAL A 131 -1.08 -12.12 -6.04
N ILE A 132 -1.51 -10.89 -6.31
CA ILE A 132 -0.95 -9.69 -5.68
C ILE A 132 -1.21 -9.71 -4.18
N LYS A 133 -2.45 -9.97 -3.75
CA LYS A 133 -2.84 -10.07 -2.33
C LYS A 133 -1.99 -11.10 -1.60
N THR A 134 -1.83 -12.29 -2.19
CA THR A 134 -1.00 -13.36 -1.61
C THR A 134 0.46 -12.92 -1.49
N GLY A 135 1.02 -12.31 -2.55
CA GLY A 135 2.38 -11.77 -2.55
C GLY A 135 2.60 -10.74 -1.44
N CYS A 136 1.68 -9.77 -1.31
CA CYS A 136 1.74 -8.75 -0.27
C CYS A 136 1.66 -9.36 1.14
N LYS A 137 0.73 -10.30 1.38
CA LYS A 137 0.60 -11.00 2.67
C LYS A 137 1.88 -11.76 3.05
N VAL A 138 2.51 -12.42 2.07
CA VAL A 138 3.79 -13.11 2.27
C VAL A 138 4.91 -12.11 2.57
N ALA A 139 5.03 -11.02 1.81
CA ALA A 139 6.05 -9.99 2.02
C ALA A 139 5.94 -9.37 3.42
N ILE A 140 4.72 -9.05 3.88
CA ILE A 140 4.46 -8.54 5.23
C ILE A 140 4.87 -9.58 6.29
N SER A 141 4.47 -10.85 6.12
CA SER A 141 4.78 -11.92 7.07
C SER A 141 6.28 -12.16 7.24
N ILE A 142 7.04 -12.09 6.13
CA ILE A 142 8.50 -12.18 6.15
C ILE A 142 9.10 -10.94 6.84
N SER A 143 8.65 -9.74 6.45
CA SER A 143 9.22 -8.47 6.94
C SER A 143 8.99 -8.26 8.45
N LYS A 144 7.91 -8.82 9.01
CA LYS A 144 7.67 -8.83 10.47
C LYS A 144 8.71 -9.65 11.25
N LYS A 145 9.41 -10.58 10.60
CA LYS A 145 10.31 -11.54 11.26
C LYS A 145 11.79 -11.21 11.09
N ILE A 146 12.22 -10.70 9.93
CA ILE A 146 13.65 -10.57 9.58
C ILE A 146 14.04 -9.16 9.17
#